data_AF-A0AAV0Q1P8-F1
#
_entry.id   AF-A0AAV0Q1P8-F1
#
_cell.length_a   1.000
_cell.length_b   1.000
_cell.length_c   1.000
_cell.angle_alpha   90.00
_cell.angle_beta   90.00
_cell.angle_gamma   90.00
#
_symmetry.space_group_name_H-M   'P 1'
#
loop_
_entity.id
_entity.type
_entity.pdbx_description
1 polymer ?
#
loop_
_entity_poly.entity_id
_entity_poly.type
_entity_poly.pdbx_seq_one_letter_code
_entity_poly.pdbx_strand_id
1 'polypeptide(L)'
;MPPPVPSPSSRRVAVIGAGAAGLVAARELRREGHEVVVFEKNNQVGGIWVYTPDSEPDPMSLDPTRKLVHTSLYASLRTNLPRESMGFQEYPFTPRPDEGETRDPRRFPGHREVLLYLQDYAREFGVEEMVRFEREVVRVRFTAEGRNWEVRSRSCKSGDGGGGKLDDENYDAVVVCNGHYTEPRVAEIPGKVGSDVCPFVV
;
A
#
# COMPACT_ATOMS: atom_id res chain seq x y z
N MET A 1 -10.69 38.69 -19.16
CA MET A 1 -11.00 37.79 -18.03
C MET A 1 -10.88 36.37 -18.56
N PRO A 2 -10.04 35.49 -18.00
CA PRO A 2 -10.06 34.09 -18.39
C PRO A 2 -11.46 33.52 -18.09
N PRO A 3 -11.96 32.58 -18.90
CA PRO A 3 -13.26 31.95 -18.66
C PRO A 3 -13.26 31.26 -17.29
N PRO A 4 -14.40 31.21 -16.59
CA PRO A 4 -14.51 30.46 -15.35
C PRO A 4 -14.13 29.00 -15.62
N VAL A 5 -13.15 28.50 -14.85
CA VAL A 5 -12.77 27.09 -14.89
C VAL A 5 -14.01 26.31 -14.44
N PRO A 6 -14.52 25.35 -15.25
CA PRO A 6 -15.66 24.55 -14.84
C PRO A 6 -15.28 23.83 -13.55
N SER A 7 -16.11 23.97 -12.51
CA SER A 7 -15.99 23.19 -11.28
C SER A 7 -15.94 21.70 -11.67
N PRO A 8 -14.91 20.94 -11.27
CA PRO A 8 -14.81 19.55 -11.67
C PRO A 8 -16.05 18.81 -11.17
N SER A 9 -16.73 18.09 -12.08
CA SER A 9 -17.79 17.17 -11.70
C SER A 9 -17.20 16.15 -10.74
N SER A 10 -17.77 16.01 -9.54
CA SER A 10 -17.36 14.99 -8.59
C SER A 10 -17.42 13.60 -9.24
N ARG A 11 -16.41 12.77 -8.99
CA ARG A 11 -16.27 11.40 -9.49
C ARG A 11 -16.14 10.47 -8.30
N ARG A 12 -16.65 9.25 -8.43
CA ARG A 12 -16.41 8.16 -7.49
C ARG A 12 -15.17 7.37 -7.91
N VAL A 13 -14.13 7.40 -7.08
CA VAL A 13 -12.79 6.89 -7.42
C VAL A 13 -12.38 5.77 -6.47
N ALA A 14 -11.97 4.63 -7.03
CA ALA A 14 -11.34 3.56 -6.26
C ALA A 14 -9.82 3.73 -6.24
N VAL A 15 -9.23 3.69 -5.06
CA VAL A 15 -7.77 3.64 -4.87
C VAL A 15 -7.39 2.25 -4.36
N ILE A 16 -6.45 1.57 -5.01
CA ILE A 16 -6.06 0.20 -4.68
C ILE A 16 -4.72 0.22 -3.94
N GLY A 17 -4.75 -0.03 -2.62
CA GLY A 17 -3.61 -0.02 -1.71
C GLY A 17 -3.54 1.25 -0.87
N ALA A 18 -3.26 1.11 0.43
CA ALA A 18 -3.07 2.20 1.40
C ALA A 18 -1.61 2.30 1.89
N GLY A 19 -0.65 2.02 1.00
CA GLY A 19 0.73 2.46 1.15
C GLY A 19 0.90 3.96 0.88
N ALA A 20 2.13 4.47 0.95
CA ALA A 20 2.41 5.91 0.76
C ALA A 20 1.75 6.51 -0.50
N ALA A 21 1.79 5.79 -1.64
CA ALA A 21 1.16 6.21 -2.89
C ALA A 21 -0.36 6.34 -2.79
N GLY A 22 -1.02 5.36 -2.17
CA GLY A 22 -2.47 5.39 -1.98
C GLY A 22 -2.93 6.47 -1.00
N LEU A 23 -2.16 6.70 0.06
CA LEU A 23 -2.46 7.75 1.05
C LEU A 23 -2.43 9.14 0.42
N VAL A 24 -1.40 9.46 -0.37
CA VAL A 24 -1.32 10.76 -1.05
C VAL A 24 -2.37 10.87 -2.17
N ALA A 25 -2.59 9.81 -2.95
CA ALA A 25 -3.61 9.82 -4.00
C ALA A 25 -5.01 10.07 -3.43
N ALA A 26 -5.39 9.37 -2.35
CA ALA A 26 -6.68 9.52 -1.72
C ALA A 26 -6.90 10.94 -1.16
N ARG A 27 -5.86 11.50 -0.51
CA ARG A 27 -5.90 12.88 -0.01
C ARG A 27 -6.15 13.88 -1.14
N GLU A 28 -5.36 13.83 -2.22
CA GLU A 28 -5.48 14.80 -3.31
C GLU A 28 -6.79 14.65 -4.08
N LEU A 29 -7.27 13.42 -4.31
CA LEU A 29 -8.57 13.18 -4.92
C LEU A 29 -9.72 13.76 -4.07
N ARG A 30 -9.69 13.56 -2.74
CA ARG A 30 -10.69 14.13 -1.83
C ARG A 30 -10.60 15.67 -1.81
N ARG A 31 -9.41 16.24 -1.85
CA ARG A 31 -9.17 17.70 -1.91
C ARG A 31 -9.80 18.32 -3.16
N GLU A 32 -9.78 17.62 -4.29
CA GLU A 32 -10.44 18.02 -5.55
C GLU A 32 -11.95 17.72 -5.57
N GLY A 33 -12.54 17.28 -4.45
CA GLY A 33 -13.99 17.09 -4.30
C GLY A 33 -14.52 15.76 -4.86
N HIS A 34 -13.67 14.76 -5.05
CA HIS A 34 -14.08 13.42 -5.46
C HIS A 34 -14.53 12.55 -4.27
N GLU A 35 -15.47 11.64 -4.51
CA GLU A 35 -15.81 10.57 -3.57
C GLU A 35 -14.76 9.46 -3.70
N VAL A 36 -14.00 9.19 -2.64
CA VAL A 36 -12.86 8.26 -2.69
C VAL A 36 -13.13 7.06 -1.79
N VAL A 37 -12.86 5.87 -2.33
CA VAL A 37 -12.80 4.62 -1.54
C VAL A 37 -11.42 4.01 -1.73
N VAL A 38 -10.70 3.79 -0.63
CA VAL A 38 -9.41 3.11 -0.65
C VAL A 38 -9.59 1.66 -0.21
N PHE A 39 -9.08 0.71 -0.99
CA PHE A 39 -9.06 -0.70 -0.65
C PHE A 39 -7.68 -1.10 -0.13
N GLU A 40 -7.60 -1.63 1.09
CA GLU A 40 -6.35 -2.11 1.67
C GLU A 40 -6.51 -3.56 2.14
N LYS A 41 -5.60 -4.44 1.70
CA LYS A 41 -5.64 -5.87 2.05
C LYS A 41 -5.34 -6.11 3.53
N ASN A 42 -4.46 -5.31 4.12
CA ASN A 42 -4.08 -5.43 5.52
C ASN A 42 -5.08 -4.71 6.44
N ASN A 43 -4.88 -4.85 7.75
CA ASN A 43 -5.69 -4.21 8.79
C ASN A 43 -5.19 -2.81 9.19
N GLN A 44 -4.17 -2.29 8.52
CA GLN A 44 -3.57 -0.97 8.80
C GLN A 44 -2.94 -0.38 7.52
N VAL A 45 -2.74 0.94 7.52
CA VAL A 45 -2.02 1.65 6.45
C VAL A 45 -0.51 1.46 6.54
N GLY A 46 0.20 1.76 5.46
CA GLY A 46 1.67 1.81 5.44
C GLY A 46 2.31 0.97 4.34
N GLY A 47 1.58 -0.02 3.79
CA GLY A 47 2.07 -0.87 2.70
C GLY A 47 3.37 -1.58 3.07
N ILE A 48 4.41 -1.41 2.26
CA ILE A 48 5.73 -2.03 2.51
C ILE A 48 6.33 -1.66 3.87
N TRP A 49 5.94 -0.52 4.47
CA TRP A 49 6.51 -0.06 5.73
C TRP A 49 5.98 -0.81 6.96
N VAL A 50 4.99 -1.70 6.79
CA VAL A 50 4.50 -2.60 7.83
C VAL A 50 5.41 -3.81 7.92
N TYR A 51 6.39 -3.78 8.84
CA TYR A 51 7.31 -4.89 9.07
C TYR A 51 6.61 -6.11 9.67
N THR A 52 6.98 -7.31 9.21
CA THR A 52 6.68 -8.60 9.86
C THR A 52 7.96 -9.44 9.90
N PRO A 53 8.18 -10.25 10.97
CA PRO A 53 9.24 -11.25 10.97
C PRO A 53 8.93 -12.46 10.07
N ASP A 54 7.71 -12.59 9.57
CA ASP A 54 7.30 -13.69 8.70
C ASP A 54 8.01 -13.66 7.34
N SER A 55 8.37 -14.83 6.83
CA SER A 55 8.82 -15.03 5.46
C SER A 55 7.87 -15.97 4.72
N GLU A 56 7.90 -15.92 3.39
CA GLU A 56 7.15 -16.88 2.58
C GLU A 56 7.72 -18.29 2.77
N PRO A 57 6.88 -19.36 2.71
CA PRO A 57 7.36 -20.73 2.86
C PRO A 57 8.34 -21.17 1.77
N ASP A 58 8.15 -20.65 0.56
CA ASP A 58 9.09 -20.81 -0.55
C ASP A 58 10.14 -19.68 -0.47
N PRO A 59 11.41 -19.98 -0.16
CA PRO A 59 12.46 -18.96 -0.03
C PRO A 59 12.76 -18.23 -1.34
N MET A 60 12.38 -18.81 -2.49
CA MET A 60 12.56 -18.21 -3.80
C MET A 60 11.31 -17.46 -4.27
N SER A 61 10.17 -17.60 -3.57
CA SER A 61 8.89 -16.96 -3.90
C SER A 61 8.44 -17.23 -5.34
N LEU A 62 8.66 -18.44 -5.85
CA LEU A 62 8.32 -18.88 -7.20
C LEU A 62 7.01 -19.67 -7.27
N ASP A 63 6.62 -20.34 -6.18
CA ASP A 63 5.35 -21.05 -6.12
C ASP A 63 4.17 -20.05 -6.28
N PRO A 64 3.32 -20.19 -7.32
CA PRO A 64 2.18 -19.29 -7.53
C PRO A 64 1.08 -19.44 -6.47
N THR A 65 1.08 -20.52 -5.68
CA THR A 65 0.09 -20.80 -4.63
C THR A 65 0.55 -20.42 -3.23
N ARG A 66 1.76 -19.85 -3.11
CA ARG A 66 2.38 -19.50 -1.83
C ARG A 66 1.55 -18.49 -1.04
N LYS A 67 1.67 -18.55 0.29
CA LYS A 67 1.21 -17.47 1.16
C LYS A 67 2.09 -16.25 0.91
N LEU A 68 1.50 -15.19 0.38
CA LEU A 68 2.21 -13.96 0.04
C LEU A 68 2.50 -13.10 1.27
N VAL A 69 3.74 -12.65 1.42
CA VAL A 69 4.16 -11.63 2.39
C VAL A 69 4.44 -10.34 1.63
N HIS A 70 3.66 -9.29 1.88
CA HIS A 70 3.69 -8.07 1.05
C HIS A 70 4.96 -7.23 1.24
N THR A 71 5.43 -7.10 2.50
CA THR A 71 6.63 -6.31 2.82
C THR A 71 7.90 -7.07 2.48
N SER A 72 8.94 -6.34 2.08
CA SER A 72 10.29 -6.86 1.90
C SER A 72 11.28 -6.23 2.88
N LEU A 73 10.77 -5.64 3.97
CA LEU A 73 11.60 -5.08 5.02
C LEU A 73 12.28 -6.17 5.84
N TYR A 74 13.53 -5.93 6.22
CA TYR A 74 14.24 -6.69 7.24
C TYR A 74 14.32 -5.88 8.56
N ALA A 75 14.49 -6.58 9.68
CA ALA A 75 14.32 -6.03 11.02
C ALA A 75 15.14 -4.75 11.29
N SER A 76 16.38 -4.71 10.79
CA SER A 76 17.32 -3.60 11.01
C SER A 76 17.26 -2.50 9.95
N LEU A 77 16.32 -2.57 8.99
CA LEU A 77 16.26 -1.62 7.88
C LEU A 77 16.14 -0.19 8.38
N ARG A 78 17.00 0.67 7.82
CA ARG A 78 16.96 2.12 7.95
C ARG A 78 16.74 2.75 6.59
N THR A 79 16.25 3.99 6.57
CA THR A 79 16.11 4.73 5.33
C THR A 79 17.48 4.88 4.65
N ASN A 80 17.51 4.68 3.34
CA ASN A 80 18.67 4.95 2.49
C ASN A 80 18.72 6.42 2.04
N LEU A 81 17.64 7.17 2.26
CA LEU A 81 17.52 8.60 2.04
C LEU A 81 17.40 9.34 3.38
N PRO A 82 17.89 10.58 3.47
CA PRO A 82 17.62 11.41 4.63
C PRO A 82 16.12 11.71 4.70
N ARG A 83 15.56 11.73 5.92
CA ARG A 83 14.12 11.90 6.15
C ARG A 83 13.55 13.17 5.49
N GLU A 84 14.34 14.23 5.42
CA GLU A 84 13.96 15.49 4.77
C GLU A 84 13.61 15.32 3.28
N SER A 85 14.23 14.36 2.59
CA SER A 85 13.96 14.07 1.18
C SER A 85 12.78 13.12 0.97
N MET A 86 12.33 12.44 2.03
CA MET A 86 11.25 11.46 1.96
C MET A 86 9.87 12.04 2.33
N GLY A 87 9.85 13.18 3.03
CA GLY A 87 8.62 13.82 3.47
C GLY A 87 7.74 14.29 2.30
N PHE A 88 6.43 14.31 2.51
CA PHE A 88 5.49 14.93 1.59
C PHE A 88 5.64 16.44 1.69
N GLN A 89 5.44 17.14 0.57
CA GLN A 89 5.68 18.59 0.49
C GLN A 89 4.85 19.39 1.52
N GLU A 90 3.59 19.00 1.73
CA GLU A 90 2.69 19.63 2.71
C GLU A 90 2.66 18.90 4.06
N TYR A 91 3.55 17.92 4.28
CA TYR A 91 3.71 17.23 5.55
C TYR A 91 5.18 16.80 5.76
N PRO A 92 6.05 17.73 6.18
CA PRO A 92 7.48 17.45 6.29
C PRO A 92 7.79 16.34 7.29
N PHE A 93 8.68 15.41 6.91
CA PHE A 93 9.09 14.30 7.76
C PHE A 93 10.17 14.72 8.76
N THR A 94 9.74 15.43 9.80
CA THR A 94 10.59 15.95 10.88
C THR A 94 10.59 15.05 12.11
N PRO A 95 11.64 15.08 12.96
CA PRO A 95 11.62 14.41 14.25
C PRO A 95 10.45 14.90 15.10
N ARG A 96 9.70 13.97 15.68
CA ARG A 96 8.62 14.26 16.63
C ARG A 96 9.06 13.92 18.06
N PRO A 97 8.56 14.65 19.07
CA PRO A 97 8.80 14.30 20.46
C PRO A 97 8.15 12.96 20.82
N ASP A 98 8.72 12.26 21.80
CA ASP A 98 8.18 11.02 22.34
C ASP A 98 6.96 11.31 23.22
N GLU A 99 5.77 11.38 22.62
CA GLU A 99 4.50 11.56 23.32
C GLU A 99 3.77 10.22 23.50
N GLY A 100 4.38 9.30 24.26
CA GLY A 100 3.80 7.99 24.55
C GLY A 100 4.05 6.90 23.49
N GLU A 101 4.65 7.26 22.36
CA GLU A 101 5.15 6.33 21.34
C GLU A 101 6.61 6.67 21.04
N THR A 102 7.53 5.71 21.22
CA THR A 102 8.96 5.92 20.94
C THR A 102 9.16 6.29 19.48
N ARG A 103 9.80 7.44 19.21
CA ARG A 103 10.16 7.93 17.88
C ARG A 103 11.66 7.82 17.66
N ASP A 104 12.05 7.75 16.39
CA ASP A 104 13.45 7.74 15.98
C ASP A 104 13.86 9.12 15.48
N PRO A 105 14.62 9.92 16.26
CA PRO A 105 14.97 11.29 15.86
C PRO A 105 16.11 11.34 14.84
N ARG A 106 16.71 10.21 14.46
CA ARG A 106 17.85 10.19 13.54
C ARG A 106 17.45 10.74 12.16
N ARG A 107 18.42 11.32 11.47
CA ARG A 107 18.26 11.79 10.08
C ARG A 107 17.95 10.67 9.08
N PHE A 108 18.49 9.48 9.36
CA PHE A 108 18.22 8.24 8.62
C PHE A 108 17.60 7.23 9.59
N PRO A 109 16.29 7.35 9.88
CA PRO A 109 15.65 6.55 10.90
C PRO A 109 15.40 5.10 10.45
N GLY A 110 14.97 4.25 11.38
CA GLY A 110 14.50 2.90 11.09
C GLY A 110 13.16 2.87 10.35
N HIS A 111 12.83 1.73 9.74
CA HIS A 111 11.57 1.53 9.00
C HIS A 111 10.32 1.85 9.83
N ARG A 112 10.33 1.54 11.14
CA ARG A 112 9.23 1.84 12.05
C ARG A 112 8.88 3.32 12.08
N GLU A 113 9.86 4.21 12.06
CA GLU A 113 9.60 5.66 12.07
C GLU A 113 8.91 6.13 10.78
N VAL A 114 9.21 5.50 9.65
CA VAL A 114 8.54 5.80 8.38
C VAL A 114 7.08 5.33 8.41
N LEU A 115 6.83 4.15 8.98
CA LEU A 115 5.46 3.66 9.19
C LEU A 115 4.66 4.64 10.06
N LEU A 116 5.21 5.06 11.20
CA LEU A 116 4.54 5.99 12.10
C LEU A 116 4.26 7.35 11.42
N TYR A 117 5.20 7.85 10.62
CA TYR A 117 4.99 9.05 9.81
C TYR A 117 3.83 8.91 8.81
N LEU A 118 3.69 7.75 8.15
CA LEU A 118 2.57 7.50 7.22
C LEU A 118 1.24 7.34 7.95
N GLN A 119 1.23 6.74 9.14
CA GLN A 119 0.05 6.65 9.99
C GLN A 119 -0.37 8.03 10.52
N ASP A 120 0.59 8.86 10.96
CA ASP A 120 0.34 10.24 11.37
C ASP A 120 -0.23 11.06 10.20
N TYR A 121 0.32 10.90 8.99
CA TYR A 121 -0.21 11.52 7.77
C TYR A 121 -1.64 11.10 7.48
N ALA A 122 -1.93 9.79 7.57
CA ALA A 122 -3.26 9.26 7.31
C ALA A 122 -4.31 9.81 8.29
N ARG A 123 -3.95 9.94 9.59
CA ARG A 123 -4.81 10.53 10.62
C ARG A 123 -4.98 12.04 10.44
N GLU A 124 -3.89 12.77 10.27
CA GLU A 124 -3.87 14.24 10.12
C GLU A 124 -4.83 14.68 8.99
N PHE A 125 -4.74 13.98 7.85
CA PHE A 125 -5.57 14.28 6.71
C PHE A 125 -6.84 13.45 6.66
N GLY A 126 -7.25 12.72 7.70
CA GLY A 126 -8.48 11.91 7.70
C GLY A 126 -8.59 10.94 6.51
N VAL A 127 -7.46 10.45 6.01
CA VAL A 127 -7.42 9.48 4.91
C VAL A 127 -7.87 8.11 5.39
N GLU A 128 -7.59 7.78 6.64
CA GLU A 128 -7.95 6.52 7.28
C GLU A 128 -9.46 6.23 7.21
N GLU A 129 -10.30 7.27 7.29
CA GLU A 129 -11.78 7.16 7.18
C GLU A 129 -12.26 6.70 5.79
N MET A 130 -11.43 6.90 4.76
CA MET A 130 -11.73 6.47 3.38
C MET A 130 -11.27 5.02 3.12
N VAL A 131 -10.52 4.43 4.05
CA VAL A 131 -9.91 3.10 3.88
C VAL A 131 -10.85 2.00 4.34
N ARG A 132 -11.07 1.05 3.43
CA ARG A 132 -11.68 -0.24 3.73
C ARG A 132 -10.56 -1.26 3.90
N PHE A 133 -10.19 -1.47 5.16
CA PHE A 133 -9.21 -2.48 5.57
C PHE A 133 -9.71 -3.90 5.34
N GLU A 134 -8.77 -4.85 5.33
CA GLU A 134 -9.03 -6.27 5.13
C GLU A 134 -9.83 -6.53 3.84
N ARG A 135 -9.53 -5.77 2.80
CA ARG A 135 -10.26 -5.74 1.54
C ARG A 135 -9.31 -5.85 0.36
N GLU A 136 -9.09 -7.08 -0.09
CA GLU A 136 -8.24 -7.36 -1.25
C GLU A 136 -9.01 -7.14 -2.55
N VAL A 137 -8.52 -6.28 -3.43
CA VAL A 137 -9.05 -6.18 -4.79
C VAL A 137 -8.53 -7.36 -5.61
N VAL A 138 -9.45 -8.16 -6.15
CA VAL A 138 -9.12 -9.39 -6.90
C VAL A 138 -9.37 -9.25 -8.40
N ARG A 139 -10.17 -8.27 -8.82
CA ARG A 139 -10.44 -8.01 -10.24
C ARG A 139 -10.90 -6.56 -10.45
N VAL A 140 -10.42 -5.95 -11.53
CA VAL A 140 -10.91 -4.67 -12.03
C VAL A 140 -11.28 -4.88 -13.50
N ARG A 141 -12.48 -4.46 -13.89
CA ARG A 141 -12.98 -4.60 -15.27
C ARG A 141 -13.61 -3.29 -15.73
N PHE A 142 -13.24 -2.82 -16.91
CA PHE A 142 -13.95 -1.72 -17.56
C PHE A 142 -15.23 -2.23 -18.21
N THR A 143 -16.34 -1.52 -18.00
CA THR A 143 -17.64 -1.85 -18.57
C THR A 143 -18.03 -0.75 -19.56
N ALA A 144 -18.08 -1.09 -20.86
CA ALA A 144 -18.36 -0.14 -21.93
C ALA A 144 -19.79 0.45 -21.86
N GLU A 145 -20.78 -0.36 -21.46
CA GLU A 145 -22.19 0.05 -21.34
C GLU A 145 -22.39 1.14 -20.29
N GLY A 146 -21.70 1.03 -19.14
CA GLY A 146 -21.77 1.99 -18.04
C GLY A 146 -20.69 3.09 -18.09
N ARG A 147 -19.72 2.98 -19.02
CA ARG A 147 -18.49 3.78 -19.06
C ARG A 147 -17.81 3.93 -17.69
N ASN A 148 -17.77 2.83 -16.95
CA ASN A 148 -17.28 2.79 -15.58
C ASN A 148 -16.41 1.56 -15.33
N TRP A 149 -15.85 1.49 -14.14
CA TRP A 149 -14.98 0.42 -13.67
C TRP A 149 -15.69 -0.39 -12.58
N GLU A 150 -15.85 -1.67 -12.83
CA GLU A 150 -16.30 -2.65 -11.85
C GLU A 150 -15.08 -3.15 -11.08
N VAL A 151 -15.04 -2.88 -9.78
CA VAL A 151 -13.98 -3.31 -8.86
C VAL A 151 -14.55 -4.41 -7.96
N ARG A 152 -14.00 -5.62 -8.10
CA ARG A 152 -14.32 -6.76 -7.24
C ARG A 152 -13.31 -6.84 -6.11
N SER A 153 -13.82 -6.85 -4.88
CA SER A 153 -13.01 -7.01 -3.68
C SER A 153 -13.45 -8.20 -2.84
N ARG A 154 -12.54 -8.73 -2.04
CA ARG A 154 -12.71 -9.88 -1.15
C ARG A 154 -12.40 -9.47 0.28
N SER A 155 -13.27 -9.82 1.22
CA SER A 155 -12.99 -9.71 2.65
C SER A 155 -11.85 -10.66 3.05
N CYS A 156 -10.87 -10.17 3.81
CA CYS A 156 -9.70 -10.93 4.27
C CYS A 156 -9.67 -11.15 5.78
N LYS A 157 -10.79 -10.96 6.48
CA LYS A 157 -10.88 -11.12 7.94
C LYS A 157 -10.38 -12.49 8.38
N SER A 158 -9.56 -12.49 9.42
CA SER A 158 -9.01 -13.71 10.03
C SER A 158 -10.17 -14.57 10.58
N GLY A 159 -10.53 -15.62 9.85
CA GLY A 159 -11.64 -16.52 10.16
C GLY A 159 -12.37 -17.06 8.93
N ASP A 160 -12.38 -16.32 7.82
CA ASP A 160 -12.92 -16.81 6.55
C ASP A 160 -11.86 -17.69 5.87
N GLY A 161 -12.01 -19.02 5.96
CA GLY A 161 -11.09 -20.02 5.39
C GLY A 161 -10.94 -19.95 3.86
N GLY A 162 -10.25 -18.91 3.35
CA GLY A 162 -9.96 -18.67 1.94
C GLY A 162 -11.16 -18.17 1.09
N GLY A 163 -12.38 -18.31 1.60
CA GLY A 163 -13.64 -18.01 0.89
C GLY A 163 -14.32 -16.70 1.31
N GLY A 164 -13.56 -15.66 1.64
CA GLY A 164 -14.13 -14.41 2.11
C GLY A 164 -15.13 -13.78 1.15
N LYS A 165 -16.16 -13.11 1.71
CA LYS A 165 -17.25 -12.51 0.92
C LYS A 165 -16.71 -11.61 -0.20
N LEU A 166 -17.20 -11.85 -1.42
CA LEU A 166 -16.95 -11.02 -2.59
C LEU A 166 -17.99 -9.89 -2.67
N ASP A 167 -17.52 -8.68 -2.96
CA ASP A 167 -18.36 -7.52 -3.20
C ASP A 167 -17.88 -6.82 -4.48
N ASP A 168 -18.83 -6.50 -5.37
CA ASP A 168 -18.61 -5.80 -6.63
C ASP A 168 -19.17 -4.37 -6.53
N GLU A 169 -18.37 -3.37 -6.88
CA GLU A 169 -18.76 -1.96 -6.86
C GLU A 169 -18.30 -1.22 -8.12
N ASN A 170 -19.08 -0.23 -8.53
CA ASN A 170 -18.78 0.58 -9.72
C ASN A 170 -18.14 1.93 -9.36
N TYR A 171 -17.15 2.33 -10.16
CA TYR A 171 -16.37 3.55 -9.98
C TYR A 171 -16.18 4.26 -11.32
N ASP A 172 -16.14 5.59 -11.32
CA ASP A 172 -15.86 6.39 -12.52
C ASP A 172 -14.38 6.31 -12.92
N ALA A 173 -13.50 6.11 -11.95
CA ALA A 173 -12.06 5.97 -12.15
C ALA A 173 -11.43 5.02 -11.13
N VAL A 174 -10.27 4.47 -11.49
CA VAL A 174 -9.45 3.61 -10.62
C VAL A 174 -8.02 4.12 -10.62
N VAL A 175 -7.43 4.24 -9.44
CA VAL A 175 -6.02 4.59 -9.23
C VAL A 175 -5.31 3.41 -8.58
N VAL A 176 -4.34 2.82 -9.28
CA VAL A 176 -3.62 1.63 -8.83
C VAL A 176 -2.39 2.05 -8.03
N CYS A 177 -2.37 1.73 -6.73
CA CYS A 177 -1.32 2.08 -5.76
C CYS A 177 -0.79 0.84 -5.02
N ASN A 178 -0.82 -0.34 -5.64
CA ASN A 178 -0.54 -1.64 -5.01
C ASN A 178 0.95 -1.94 -4.76
N GLY A 179 1.85 -1.05 -5.19
CA GLY A 179 3.29 -1.25 -5.08
C GLY A 179 3.85 -2.25 -6.11
N HIS A 180 5.18 -2.32 -6.18
CA HIS A 180 5.90 -3.16 -7.14
C HIS A 180 7.17 -3.79 -6.57
N TYR A 181 7.31 -3.82 -5.24
CA TYR A 181 8.48 -4.39 -4.54
C TYR A 181 8.19 -5.74 -3.86
N THR A 182 7.09 -6.40 -4.21
CA THR A 182 6.67 -7.66 -3.58
C THR A 182 7.00 -8.88 -4.44
N GLU A 183 6.71 -8.83 -5.73
CA GLU A 183 6.99 -9.96 -6.63
C GLU A 183 8.48 -9.97 -7.03
N PRO A 184 9.23 -11.03 -6.72
CA PRO A 184 10.67 -11.05 -6.98
C PRO A 184 10.98 -11.35 -8.44
N ARG A 185 12.11 -10.79 -8.89
CA ARG A 185 12.74 -11.18 -10.16
C ARG A 185 14.01 -11.96 -9.85
N VAL A 186 14.01 -13.25 -10.22
CA VAL A 186 15.15 -14.15 -9.99
C VAL A 186 16.13 -14.10 -11.15
N ALA A 187 17.41 -13.99 -10.85
CA ALA A 187 18.48 -14.02 -11.85
C ALA A 187 18.76 -15.43 -12.37
N GLU A 188 19.16 -15.54 -13.64
CA GLU A 188 19.68 -16.77 -14.22
C GLU A 188 21.16 -16.92 -13.81
N ILE A 189 21.48 -18.03 -13.12
CA ILE A 189 22.84 -18.29 -12.59
C ILE A 189 23.37 -19.58 -13.22
N PRO A 190 24.44 -19.52 -14.03
CA PRO A 190 25.05 -20.72 -14.61
C PRO A 190 25.43 -21.75 -13.53
N GLY A 191 25.03 -23.02 -13.72
CA GLY A 191 25.29 -24.10 -12.77
C GLY A 191 24.27 -24.25 -11.64
N LYS A 192 23.26 -23.36 -11.55
CA LYS A 192 22.12 -23.56 -10.65
C LYS A 192 21.18 -24.61 -11.26
N VAL A 193 21.25 -25.84 -10.77
CA VAL A 193 20.24 -26.88 -11.04
C VAL A 193 18.97 -26.52 -10.26
N GLY A 194 17.80 -26.68 -10.86
CA GLY A 194 16.50 -26.27 -10.29
C GLY A 194 16.28 -26.77 -8.85
N SER A 195 15.58 -25.94 -8.05
CA SER A 195 15.01 -26.12 -6.69
C SER A 195 15.78 -26.85 -5.58
N ASP A 196 16.91 -27.51 -5.85
CA ASP A 196 17.61 -28.35 -4.88
C ASP A 196 19.05 -27.88 -4.68
N VAL A 197 19.23 -26.74 -3.99
CA VAL A 197 20.51 -26.46 -3.33
C VAL A 197 20.25 -25.76 -2.00
N CYS A 198 20.72 -26.40 -0.92
CA CYS A 198 20.70 -25.91 0.46
C CYS A 198 21.12 -24.44 0.59
N PRO A 199 20.48 -23.66 1.47
CA PRO A 199 20.88 -22.28 1.69
C PRO A 199 22.21 -22.26 2.45
N PHE A 200 23.28 -21.88 1.78
CA PHE A 200 24.38 -21.20 2.45
C PHE A 200 23.87 -19.83 2.89
N VAL A 201 23.43 -19.75 4.15
CA VAL A 201 23.22 -18.48 4.85
C VAL A 201 24.57 -18.10 5.46
N VAL A 202 25.12 -16.96 5.05
CA VAL A 202 26.11 -16.21 5.85
C VAL A 202 25.37 -15.09 6.55
#